data_AF-X0TMK5-F1
#
_entry.id   AF-X0TMK5-F1
#
_cell.length_a   1.000
_cell.length_b   1.000
_cell.length_c   1.000
_cell.angle_alpha   90.00
_cell.angle_beta   90.00
_cell.angle_gamma   90.00
#
_symmetry.space_group_name_H-M   'P 1'
#
loop_
_entity.id
_entity.type
_entity.pdbx_description
1 polymer ?
#
loop_
_entity_poly.entity_id
_entity_poly.type
_entity_poly.pdbx_seq_one_letter_code
_entity_poly.pdbx_strand_id
1 'polypeptide(L)'
;LLFAEDTVGLMEPGTVRTIYDPTAGTGGMLSVAEERLLERNPDARLRLYGQEINDQSYAICKSDMIAKGQDAGNIKLGDTLADDLFFDRTFDFCMSNPPYGVDWKASQESVKKESLAPNSRFSHGLPAIGDGQMLFLSHLASKMRPAHEGGGRAGIVLNGSPLF
;
A
#
# COMPACT_ATOMS: atom_id res chain seq x y z
N LEU A 1 -12.38 4.64 -10.48
CA LEU A 1 -11.45 3.73 -11.20
C LEU A 1 -11.08 2.52 -10.35
N LEU A 2 -10.49 2.65 -9.14
CA LEU A 2 -10.15 1.47 -8.31
C LEU A 2 -11.37 0.65 -7.83
N PHE A 3 -12.43 1.34 -7.40
CA PHE A 3 -13.70 0.74 -6.93
C PHE A 3 -14.85 0.88 -7.95
N ALA A 4 -14.52 1.10 -9.23
CA ALA A 4 -15.54 1.44 -10.24
C ALA A 4 -16.27 0.21 -10.81
N GLU A 5 -15.62 -0.95 -10.84
CA GLU A 5 -16.23 -2.17 -11.36
C GLU A 5 -16.85 -2.96 -10.21
N ASP A 6 -18.16 -3.24 -10.36
CA ASP A 6 -18.93 -4.14 -9.50
C ASP A 6 -18.50 -5.59 -9.77
N THR A 7 -17.31 -5.96 -9.29
CA THR A 7 -16.91 -7.37 -9.30
C THR A 7 -17.77 -8.10 -8.27
N VAL A 8 -18.33 -9.24 -8.65
CA VAL A 8 -19.29 -10.02 -7.85
C VAL A 8 -18.80 -10.24 -6.41
N GLY A 9 -17.48 -10.41 -6.21
CA GLY A 9 -16.91 -10.56 -4.87
C GLY A 9 -16.85 -9.27 -4.01
N LEU A 10 -16.83 -8.07 -4.59
CA LEU A 10 -16.80 -6.80 -3.84
C LEU A 10 -18.13 -6.50 -3.14
N MET A 11 -19.24 -6.97 -3.71
CA MET A 11 -20.61 -6.63 -3.30
C MET A 11 -21.28 -7.74 -2.46
N GLU A 12 -20.59 -8.84 -2.20
CA GLU A 12 -21.10 -9.92 -1.35
C GLU A 12 -21.22 -9.46 0.12
N PRO A 13 -22.38 -9.59 0.77
CA PRO A 13 -22.56 -9.22 2.17
C PRO A 13 -21.63 -10.00 3.11
N GLY A 14 -21.06 -9.33 4.11
CA GLY A 14 -20.18 -9.97 5.10
C GLY A 14 -18.76 -10.28 4.60
N THR A 15 -18.44 -9.88 3.38
CA THR A 15 -17.10 -10.04 2.80
C THR A 15 -16.07 -9.23 3.56
N VAL A 16 -14.99 -9.89 3.97
CA VAL A 16 -13.81 -9.21 4.52
C VAL A 16 -12.91 -8.75 3.37
N ARG A 17 -12.59 -7.45 3.32
CA ARG A 17 -11.64 -6.89 2.37
C ARG A 17 -10.50 -6.17 3.08
N THR A 18 -9.28 -6.38 2.61
CA THR A 18 -8.10 -5.73 3.17
C THR A 18 -7.61 -4.61 2.26
N ILE A 19 -7.30 -3.46 2.84
CA ILE A 19 -6.81 -2.27 2.14
C ILE A 19 -5.42 -1.92 2.67
N TYR A 20 -4.46 -1.66 1.79
CA TYR A 20 -3.08 -1.35 2.16
C TYR A 20 -2.55 -0.06 1.52
N ASP A 21 -1.86 0.75 2.33
CA ASP A 21 -1.10 1.91 1.89
C ASP A 21 0.36 1.88 2.42
N PRO A 22 1.37 1.69 1.55
CA PRO A 22 2.78 1.67 1.94
C PRO A 22 3.37 3.03 2.29
N THR A 23 2.59 4.10 2.10
CA THR A 23 2.97 5.50 2.34
C THR A 23 1.79 6.20 2.99
N ALA A 24 1.35 5.65 4.12
CA ALA A 24 0.04 5.95 4.70
C ALA A 24 -0.14 7.43 5.08
N GLY A 25 0.95 8.17 5.31
CA GLY A 25 0.90 9.56 5.76
C GLY A 25 0.05 9.65 7.02
N THR A 26 -0.93 10.55 7.01
CA THR A 26 -1.91 10.73 8.08
C THR A 26 -3.11 9.78 7.99
N GLY A 27 -3.12 8.82 7.06
CA GLY A 27 -4.20 7.84 6.87
C GLY A 27 -5.30 8.28 5.91
N GLY A 28 -5.17 9.44 5.26
CA GLY A 28 -6.24 10.03 4.44
C GLY A 28 -6.75 9.12 3.32
N MET A 29 -5.87 8.44 2.59
CA MET A 29 -6.32 7.53 1.51
C MET A 29 -7.00 6.27 2.05
N LEU A 30 -6.51 5.71 3.15
CA LEU A 30 -7.15 4.58 3.82
C LEU A 30 -8.58 4.95 4.27
N SER A 31 -8.73 6.14 4.85
CA SER A 31 -10.02 6.66 5.31
C SER A 31 -10.99 6.91 4.17
N VAL A 32 -10.55 7.56 3.08
CA VAL A 32 -11.40 7.77 1.89
C VAL A 32 -11.79 6.45 1.23
N ALA A 33 -10.89 5.48 1.17
CA ALA A 33 -11.18 4.17 0.60
C ALA A 33 -12.22 3.40 1.40
N GLU A 34 -12.10 3.41 2.74
CA GLU A 34 -13.06 2.82 3.65
C GLU A 34 -14.46 3.41 3.45
N GLU A 35 -14.58 4.73 3.51
CA GLU A 35 -15.84 5.46 3.30
C GLU A 35 -16.46 5.10 1.94
N ARG A 36 -15.66 5.14 0.87
CA ARG A 36 -16.14 4.89 -0.50
C ARG A 36 -16.61 3.46 -0.72
N LEU A 37 -16.00 2.49 -0.03
CA LEU A 37 -16.39 1.09 -0.10
C LEU A 37 -17.65 0.83 0.73
N LEU A 38 -17.76 1.40 1.93
CA LEU A 38 -18.95 1.27 2.77
C LEU A 38 -20.18 1.95 2.17
N GLU A 39 -20.02 3.05 1.43
CA GLU A 39 -21.09 3.65 0.64
C GLU A 39 -21.70 2.69 -0.39
N ARG A 40 -20.89 1.77 -0.92
CA ARG A 40 -21.31 0.81 -1.96
C ARG A 40 -21.77 -0.51 -1.38
N ASN A 41 -21.09 -0.98 -0.34
CA ASN A 41 -21.40 -2.22 0.37
C ASN A 41 -21.34 -1.96 1.89
N PRO A 42 -22.46 -1.49 2.49
CA PRO A 42 -22.52 -1.19 3.93
C PRO A 42 -22.26 -2.39 4.83
N ASP A 43 -22.45 -3.61 4.33
CA ASP A 43 -22.24 -4.86 5.06
C ASP A 43 -20.81 -5.42 4.91
N ALA A 44 -19.93 -4.71 4.18
CA ALA A 44 -18.54 -5.10 4.03
C ALA A 44 -17.76 -4.92 5.34
N ARG A 45 -16.83 -5.84 5.61
CA ARG A 45 -15.89 -5.74 6.73
C ARG A 45 -14.52 -5.34 6.20
N LEU A 46 -14.12 -4.11 6.43
CA LEU A 46 -12.85 -3.58 5.93
C LEU A 46 -11.76 -3.64 7.00
N ARG A 47 -10.57 -4.09 6.62
CA ARG A 47 -9.36 -4.03 7.45
C ARG A 47 -8.33 -3.14 6.78
N LEU A 48 -7.95 -2.07 7.46
CA LEU A 48 -7.00 -1.08 6.95
C LEU A 48 -5.59 -1.40 7.44
N TYR A 49 -4.62 -1.28 6.54
CA TYR A 49 -3.20 -1.50 6.78
C TYR A 49 -2.40 -0.35 6.22
N GLY A 50 -1.39 0.10 6.96
CA GLY A 50 -0.57 1.23 6.55
C GLY A 50 0.85 1.11 7.06
N GLN A 51 1.80 1.62 6.27
CA GLN A 51 3.16 1.86 6.72
C GLN A 51 3.53 3.32 6.46
N GLU A 52 4.16 3.94 7.44
CA GLU A 52 4.58 5.34 7.36
C GLU A 52 5.97 5.49 8.00
N ILE A 53 6.83 6.27 7.37
CA ILE A 53 8.20 6.49 7.83
C ILE A 53 8.31 7.65 8.83
N ASN A 54 7.41 8.63 8.73
CA ASN A 54 7.41 9.82 9.57
C ASN A 54 6.62 9.57 10.88
N ASP A 55 7.29 9.73 12.02
CA ASP A 55 6.71 9.51 13.36
C ASP A 55 5.42 10.30 13.60
N GLN A 56 5.37 11.57 13.17
CA GLN A 56 4.22 12.44 13.40
C GLN A 56 3.02 12.01 12.55
N SER A 57 3.23 11.81 11.25
CA SER A 57 2.18 11.32 10.33
C SER A 57 1.68 9.95 10.78
N TYR A 58 2.59 9.05 11.18
CA TYR A 58 2.27 7.75 11.76
C TYR A 58 1.36 7.85 12.99
N ALA A 59 1.71 8.73 13.94
CA ALA A 59 0.93 8.90 15.16
C ALA A 59 -0.49 9.42 14.86
N ILE A 60 -0.62 10.34 13.90
CA ILE A 60 -1.91 10.85 13.43
C ILE A 60 -2.73 9.73 12.78
N CYS A 61 -2.14 9.01 11.82
CA CYS A 61 -2.78 7.89 11.12
C CYS A 61 -3.27 6.84 12.10
N LYS A 62 -2.40 6.40 13.03
CA LYS A 62 -2.75 5.41 14.04
C LYS A 62 -3.88 5.87 14.95
N SER A 63 -3.89 7.16 15.33
CA SER A 63 -4.96 7.73 16.16
C SER A 63 -6.30 7.76 15.42
N ASP A 64 -6.30 8.11 14.13
CA ASP A 64 -7.48 8.08 13.26
C ASP A 64 -8.05 6.65 13.14
N MET A 65 -7.18 5.67 12.90
CA MET A 65 -7.58 4.25 12.84
C MET A 65 -8.23 3.76 14.14
N ILE A 66 -7.68 4.14 15.30
CA ILE A 66 -8.27 3.81 16.61
C ILE A 66 -9.67 4.42 16.75
N ALA A 67 -9.82 5.69 16.38
CA ALA A 67 -11.11 6.39 16.46
C ALA A 67 -12.18 5.73 15.58
N LYS A 68 -11.77 5.14 14.46
CA LYS A 68 -12.62 4.37 13.53
C LYS A 68 -12.87 2.92 13.96
N GLY A 69 -12.29 2.47 15.07
CA GLY A 69 -12.42 1.09 15.54
C GLY A 69 -11.59 0.07 14.75
N GLN A 70 -10.61 0.53 13.96
CA GLN A 70 -9.66 -0.32 13.26
C GLN A 70 -8.54 -0.79 14.21
N ASP A 71 -7.88 -1.89 13.83
CA ASP A 71 -6.75 -2.43 14.61
C ASP A 71 -5.51 -1.53 14.45
N ALA A 72 -5.13 -0.85 15.53
CA ALA A 72 -3.95 0.01 15.57
C ALA A 72 -2.64 -0.73 15.28
N GLY A 73 -2.61 -2.06 15.46
CA GLY A 73 -1.48 -2.92 15.12
C GLY A 73 -1.22 -3.01 13.62
N ASN A 74 -2.20 -2.64 12.78
CA ASN A 74 -2.10 -2.63 11.33
C ASN A 74 -1.51 -1.34 10.75
N ILE A 75 -1.20 -0.34 11.60
CA ILE A 75 -0.39 0.81 11.19
C ILE A 75 1.01 0.63 11.75
N LYS A 76 2.00 0.57 10.85
CA LYS A 76 3.41 0.33 11.17
C LYS A 76 4.26 1.56 10.90
N LEU A 77 5.24 1.79 11.77
CA LEU A 77 6.22 2.85 11.65
C LEU A 77 7.51 2.26 11.08
N GLY A 78 7.97 2.76 9.92
CA GLY A 78 9.22 2.33 9.31
C GLY A 78 9.32 2.67 7.82
N ASP A 79 10.53 2.60 7.30
CA ASP A 79 10.81 2.79 5.86
C ASP A 79 10.37 1.56 5.07
N THR A 80 9.33 1.72 4.24
CA THR A 80 8.75 0.64 3.43
C THR A 80 9.72 0.04 2.40
N LEU A 81 10.65 0.83 1.87
CA LEU A 81 11.63 0.33 0.90
C LEU A 81 12.73 -0.46 1.61
N ALA A 82 13.16 0.00 2.78
CA ALA A 82 14.22 -0.66 3.55
C ALA A 82 13.73 -1.89 4.34
N ASP A 83 12.51 -1.82 4.89
CA ASP A 83 11.92 -2.84 5.75
C ASP A 83 10.41 -2.96 5.49
N ASP A 84 10.03 -4.06 4.87
CA ASP A 84 8.64 -4.39 4.57
C ASP A 84 7.97 -5.00 5.79
N LEU A 85 7.29 -4.16 6.57
CA LEU A 85 6.62 -4.59 7.81
C LEU A 85 5.35 -5.43 7.56
N PHE A 86 5.04 -5.69 6.30
CA PHE A 86 3.96 -6.57 5.85
C PHE A 86 4.45 -7.64 4.86
N PHE A 87 5.73 -8.05 4.92
CA PHE A 87 6.36 -8.97 3.97
C PHE A 87 5.59 -10.28 3.71
N ASP A 88 4.83 -10.76 4.70
CA ASP A 88 4.08 -12.01 4.68
C ASP A 88 2.63 -11.85 4.19
N ARG A 89 2.25 -10.67 3.68
CA ARG A 89 0.86 -10.34 3.31
C ARG A 89 0.71 -9.80 1.91
N THR A 90 -0.45 -10.11 1.34
CA THR A 90 -1.02 -9.46 0.16
C THR A 90 -2.41 -8.93 0.48
N PHE A 91 -2.92 -8.03 -0.36
CA PHE A 91 -4.14 -7.29 -0.09
C PHE A 91 -5.07 -7.25 -1.31
N ASP A 92 -6.38 -7.19 -1.04
CA ASP A 92 -7.41 -7.02 -2.08
C ASP A 92 -7.29 -5.66 -2.77
N PHE A 93 -7.06 -4.59 -1.99
CA PHE A 93 -6.86 -3.23 -2.51
C PHE A 93 -5.56 -2.65 -1.98
N CYS A 94 -4.73 -2.17 -2.90
CA CYS A 94 -3.52 -1.44 -2.57
C CYS A 94 -3.64 -0.02 -3.13
N MET A 95 -3.23 0.99 -2.37
CA MET A 95 -3.19 2.36 -2.85
C MET A 95 -2.01 3.11 -2.26
N SER A 96 -1.41 4.02 -3.03
CA SER A 96 -0.26 4.78 -2.54
C SER A 96 -0.14 6.12 -3.27
N ASN A 97 0.35 7.11 -2.55
CA ASN A 97 0.72 8.42 -3.05
C ASN A 97 2.13 8.67 -2.51
N PRO A 98 3.13 7.95 -3.06
CA PRO A 98 4.48 8.04 -2.56
C PRO A 98 5.04 9.45 -2.75
N PRO A 99 5.97 9.88 -1.88
CA PRO A 99 6.53 11.21 -1.96
C PRO A 99 7.20 11.45 -3.32
N TYR A 100 6.98 12.63 -3.89
CA TYR A 100 7.47 12.97 -5.23
C TYR A 100 8.94 13.37 -5.21
N GLY A 101 9.72 12.83 -6.15
CA GLY A 101 11.11 13.25 -6.38
C GLY A 101 12.06 12.96 -5.22
N VAL A 102 11.69 12.03 -4.33
CA VAL A 102 12.54 11.61 -3.21
C VAL A 102 13.51 10.54 -3.68
N ASP A 103 14.79 10.75 -3.38
CA ASP A 103 15.83 9.74 -3.59
C ASP A 103 15.69 8.59 -2.58
N TRP A 104 16.15 7.39 -2.97
CA TRP A 104 16.13 6.21 -2.10
C TRP A 104 17.52 5.89 -1.56
N LYS A 105 18.38 6.91 -1.37
CA LYS A 105 19.76 6.71 -0.92
C LYS A 105 19.82 6.09 0.48
N ALA A 106 18.90 6.46 1.37
CA ALA A 106 18.80 5.92 2.72
C ALA A 106 18.50 4.40 2.72
N SER A 107 17.63 3.95 1.81
CA SER A 107 17.21 2.55 1.68
C SER A 107 18.10 1.76 0.71
N GLN A 108 19.14 2.39 0.13
CA GLN A 108 19.88 1.85 -1.02
C GLN A 108 20.52 0.49 -0.76
N GLU A 109 21.11 0.32 0.41
CA GLU A 109 21.77 -0.93 0.78
C GLU A 109 20.76 -2.08 0.87
N SER A 110 19.66 -1.87 1.59
CA SER A 110 18.57 -2.84 1.73
C SER A 110 17.95 -3.22 0.40
N VAL A 111 17.60 -2.22 -0.42
CA VAL A 111 16.99 -2.41 -1.74
C VAL A 111 17.92 -3.20 -2.67
N LYS A 112 19.21 -2.84 -2.72
CA LYS A 112 20.20 -3.58 -3.53
C LYS A 112 20.35 -5.01 -3.05
N LYS A 113 20.42 -5.23 -1.74
CA LYS A 113 20.53 -6.58 -1.17
C LYS A 113 19.32 -7.42 -1.53
N GLU A 114 18.11 -6.88 -1.40
CA GLU A 114 16.87 -7.58 -1.74
C GLU A 114 16.76 -7.85 -3.24
N SER A 115 17.21 -6.94 -4.10
CA SER A 115 17.17 -7.13 -5.56
C SER A 115 17.97 -8.34 -6.07
N LEU A 116 18.93 -8.83 -5.28
CA LEU A 116 19.72 -10.02 -5.62
C LEU A 116 18.94 -11.33 -5.38
N ALA A 117 17.87 -11.29 -4.57
CA ALA A 117 17.04 -12.44 -4.30
C ALA A 117 16.05 -12.67 -5.47
N PRO A 118 15.93 -13.90 -6.01
CA PRO A 118 14.97 -14.20 -7.06
C PRO A 118 13.53 -13.92 -6.62
N ASN A 119 12.73 -13.35 -7.52
CA ASN A 119 11.31 -13.02 -7.29
C ASN A 119 11.06 -12.06 -6.12
N SER A 120 12.06 -11.28 -5.71
CA SER A 120 11.87 -10.22 -4.71
C SER A 120 11.12 -9.03 -5.30
N ARG A 121 10.73 -8.08 -4.43
CA ARG A 121 10.05 -6.85 -4.85
C ARG A 121 10.87 -6.05 -5.86
N PHE A 122 12.19 -6.22 -5.86
CA PHE A 122 13.14 -5.41 -6.63
C PHE A 122 14.00 -6.23 -7.60
N SER A 123 13.69 -7.50 -7.85
CA SER A 123 14.50 -8.36 -8.74
C SER A 123 14.41 -8.00 -10.23
N HIS A 124 13.50 -7.11 -10.62
CA HIS A 124 13.22 -6.74 -12.01
C HIS A 124 14.09 -5.58 -12.53
N GLY A 125 15.02 -5.10 -11.71
CA GLY A 125 15.86 -3.93 -12.00
C GLY A 125 15.61 -2.80 -11.00
N LEU A 126 16.62 -1.95 -10.84
CA LEU A 126 16.57 -0.81 -9.92
C LEU A 126 16.59 0.50 -10.72
N PRO A 127 15.75 1.48 -10.38
CA PRO A 127 15.78 2.81 -10.99
C PRO A 127 17.06 3.57 -10.58
N ALA A 128 17.25 4.75 -11.15
CA ALA A 128 18.28 5.66 -10.65
C ALA A 128 18.02 6.03 -9.17
N ILE A 129 19.06 6.38 -8.42
CA ILE A 129 18.94 6.71 -6.99
C ILE A 129 17.96 7.87 -6.74
N GLY A 130 17.87 8.81 -7.67
CA GLY A 130 16.95 9.95 -7.59
C GLY A 130 15.48 9.64 -7.92
N ASP A 131 15.14 8.39 -8.28
CA ASP A 131 13.78 7.98 -8.61
C ASP A 131 13.32 6.82 -7.72
N GLY A 132 12.83 7.16 -6.52
CA GLY A 132 12.25 6.19 -5.60
C GLY A 132 10.84 5.74 -5.97
N GLN A 133 10.12 6.45 -6.86
CA GLN A 133 8.71 6.17 -7.10
C GLN A 133 8.49 4.82 -7.81
N MET A 134 9.41 4.43 -8.69
CA MET A 134 9.41 3.11 -9.33
C MET A 134 9.58 1.95 -8.34
N LEU A 135 10.26 2.18 -7.21
CA LEU A 135 10.37 1.17 -6.15
C LEU A 135 9.04 0.99 -5.41
N PHE A 136 8.31 2.08 -5.13
CA PHE A 136 6.97 1.99 -4.53
C PHE A 136 5.95 1.32 -5.47
N LEU A 137 6.05 1.54 -6.78
CA LEU A 137 5.25 0.81 -7.77
C LEU A 137 5.52 -0.70 -7.70
N SER A 138 6.79 -1.08 -7.69
CA SER A 138 7.20 -2.49 -7.60
C SER A 138 6.77 -3.12 -6.28
N HIS A 139 6.89 -2.38 -5.17
CA HIS A 139 6.38 -2.78 -3.87
C HIS A 139 4.87 -3.03 -3.90
N LEU A 140 4.08 -2.08 -4.38
CA LEU A 140 2.63 -2.25 -4.49
C LEU A 140 2.23 -3.46 -5.34
N ALA A 141 2.90 -3.67 -6.48
CA ALA A 141 2.64 -4.83 -7.33
C ALA A 141 2.89 -6.15 -6.58
N SER A 142 3.95 -6.23 -5.76
CA SER A 142 4.24 -7.40 -4.92
C SER A 142 3.19 -7.65 -3.83
N LYS A 143 2.44 -6.61 -3.44
CA LYS A 143 1.42 -6.66 -2.39
C LYS A 143 0.02 -6.98 -2.90
N MET A 144 -0.17 -7.05 -4.21
CA MET A 144 -1.46 -7.42 -4.78
C MET A 144 -1.75 -8.90 -4.54
N ARG A 145 -2.96 -9.20 -4.09
CA ARG A 145 -3.44 -10.57 -3.98
C ARG A 145 -3.26 -11.33 -5.31
N PRO A 146 -2.70 -12.55 -5.32
CA PRO A 146 -2.45 -13.28 -6.55
C PRO A 146 -3.73 -13.57 -7.35
N ALA A 147 -3.61 -13.62 -8.68
CA ALA A 147 -4.76 -13.84 -9.57
C ALA A 147 -5.50 -15.16 -9.29
N HIS A 148 -4.76 -16.23 -8.96
CA HIS A 148 -5.36 -17.53 -8.65
C HIS A 148 -6.14 -17.55 -7.32
N GLU A 149 -5.97 -16.53 -6.48
CA GLU A 149 -6.74 -16.35 -5.25
C GLU A 149 -7.89 -15.35 -5.39
N GLY A 150 -8.13 -14.79 -6.59
CA GLY A 150 -9.17 -13.80 -6.84
C GLY A 150 -8.65 -12.42 -7.29
N GLY A 151 -7.34 -12.19 -7.20
CA GLY A 151 -6.68 -11.00 -7.74
C GLY A 151 -6.86 -9.74 -6.89
N GLY A 152 -5.76 -9.02 -6.66
CA GLY A 152 -5.77 -7.70 -6.05
C GLY A 152 -5.87 -6.60 -7.10
N ARG A 153 -6.16 -5.38 -6.64
CA ARG A 153 -6.15 -4.16 -7.46
C ARG A 153 -5.29 -3.10 -6.79
N ALA A 154 -4.50 -2.39 -7.58
CA ALA A 154 -3.65 -1.32 -7.08
C ALA A 154 -3.96 0.02 -7.78
N GLY A 155 -3.88 1.12 -7.03
CA GLY A 155 -3.90 2.48 -7.56
C GLY A 155 -2.76 3.30 -6.97
N ILE A 156 -1.89 3.86 -7.80
CA ILE A 156 -0.73 4.63 -7.34
C ILE A 156 -0.70 5.98 -8.05
N VAL A 157 -0.41 7.03 -7.28
CA VAL A 157 -0.21 8.38 -7.84
C VAL A 157 1.29 8.59 -8.06
N LEU A 158 1.66 8.86 -9.31
CA LEU A 158 3.04 9.04 -9.73
C LEU A 158 3.19 10.40 -10.42
N ASN A 159 4.39 10.98 -10.41
CA ASN A 159 4.65 12.10 -11.32
C ASN A 159 4.76 11.56 -12.77
N GLY A 160 5.02 12.45 -13.74
CA GLY A 160 5.18 12.02 -15.14
C GLY A 160 6.43 11.17 -15.40
N SER A 161 7.42 11.14 -14.50
CA SER A 161 8.73 10.53 -14.79
C SER A 161 8.71 9.01 -14.98
N PRO A 162 7.92 8.20 -14.24
CA PRO A 162 7.75 6.78 -14.52
C PRO A 162 7.17 6.39 -15.89
N LEU A 163 6.69 7.35 -16.69
CA LEU A 163 6.11 7.09 -18.01
C LEU A 163 7.09 7.25 -19.18
N PHE A 164 8.32 7.73 -18.92
CA PHE A 164 9.35 8.04 -19.94
C PHE A 164 10.73 7.52 -19.54
#